data_AF-A0A3B8Z2N2-F1
#
_entry.id   AF-A0A3B8Z2N2-F1
#
_cell.length_a   1.000
_cell.length_b   1.000
_cell.length_c   1.000
_cell.angle_alpha   90.00
_cell.angle_beta   90.00
_cell.angle_gamma   90.00
#
_symmetry.space_group_name_H-M   'P 1'
#
loop_
_entity.id
_entity.type
_entity.pdbx_description
1 polymer ?
#
loop_
_entity_poly.entity_id
_entity_poly.type
_entity_poly.pdbx_seq_one_letter_code
_entity_poly.pdbx_strand_id
1 'polypeptide(L)' 'TIMELAELTEQLAEDNPNQEGFSVIQFRDASHIGRNLCIEILEYFDRIGFTRRDGNTRYVRTEKKNIFSR' A
#
# COMPACT_ATOMS: atom_id res chain seq x y z
N THR A 1 -8.89 4.66 -9.70
CA THR A 1 -7.84 5.71 -9.66
C THR A 1 -6.96 5.55 -8.41
N ILE A 2 -5.96 6.42 -8.17
CA ILE A 2 -5.01 6.30 -7.03
C ILE A 2 -5.69 6.06 -5.66
N MET A 3 -6.91 6.57 -5.47
CA MET A 3 -7.73 6.34 -4.28
C MET A 3 -8.16 4.89 -4.08
N GLU A 4 -8.50 4.18 -5.16
CA GLU A 4 -8.85 2.75 -5.11
C GLU A 4 -7.62 1.91 -4.71
N LEU A 5 -6.43 2.31 -5.16
CA LEU A 5 -5.19 1.65 -4.79
C LEU A 5 -4.82 1.92 -3.32
N ALA A 6 -5.12 3.12 -2.81
CA ALA A 6 -4.97 3.44 -1.40
C ALA A 6 -5.95 2.62 -0.54
N GLU A 7 -7.21 2.50 -0.97
CA GLU A 7 -8.21 1.65 -0.32
C GLU A 7 -7.80 0.18 -0.29
N LEU A 8 -7.34 -0.34 -1.42
CA LEU A 8 -6.81 -1.71 -1.51
C LEU A 8 -5.64 -1.92 -0.55
N THR A 9 -4.77 -0.91 -0.40
CA THR A 9 -3.62 -0.99 0.51
C THR A 9 -4.06 -1.12 1.97
N GLU A 10 -5.11 -0.39 2.38
CA GLU A 10 -5.69 -0.51 3.72
C GLU A 10 -6.29 -1.90 3.94
N GLN A 11 -7.13 -2.36 3.02
CA GLN A 11 -7.74 -3.70 3.08
C GLN A 11 -6.67 -4.79 3.22
N LEU A 12 -5.63 -4.70 2.41
CA LEU A 12 -4.55 -5.68 2.42
C LEU A 12 -3.74 -5.63 3.72
N ALA A 13 -3.63 -4.48 4.37
CA ALA A 13 -3.02 -4.38 5.70
C ALA A 13 -3.94 -4.94 6.81
N GLU A 14 -5.25 -4.77 6.70
CA GLU A 14 -6.26 -5.29 7.64
C GLU A 14 -6.41 -6.81 7.56
N ASP A 15 -6.31 -7.39 6.36
CA ASP A 15 -6.40 -8.83 6.11
C ASP A 15 -5.22 -9.64 6.68
N ASN A 16 -4.20 -8.96 7.23
CA ASN A 16 -3.04 -9.61 7.87
C ASN A 16 -3.19 -9.63 9.40
N PRO A 17 -3.66 -10.73 10.01
CA PRO A 17 -3.97 -10.80 11.45
C PRO A 17 -2.75 -10.61 12.36
N ASN A 18 -1.54 -10.88 11.86
CA ASN A 18 -0.30 -10.73 12.62
C ASN A 18 0.33 -9.34 12.51
N GLN A 19 -0.30 -8.39 11.78
CA GLN A 19 0.25 -7.07 11.49
C GLN A 19 1.67 -7.11 10.88
N GLU A 20 2.03 -8.17 10.16
CA GLU A 20 3.37 -8.38 9.57
C GLU A 20 3.65 -7.47 8.36
N GLY A 21 2.70 -6.61 8.00
CA GLY A 21 2.77 -5.79 6.80
C GLY A 21 2.57 -6.63 5.54
N PHE A 22 2.71 -5.99 4.38
CA PHE A 22 2.48 -6.65 3.10
C PHE A 22 3.63 -6.52 2.13
N SER A 23 3.80 -7.52 1.28
CA SER A 23 4.80 -7.52 0.22
C SER A 23 4.29 -6.86 -1.06
N VAL A 24 5.23 -6.43 -1.91
CA VAL A 24 4.93 -5.97 -3.27
C VAL A 24 4.18 -7.04 -4.08
N ILE A 25 4.44 -8.31 -3.81
CA ILE A 25 3.80 -9.45 -4.48
C ILE A 25 2.31 -9.51 -4.10
N GLN A 26 1.99 -9.45 -2.80
CA GLN A 26 0.60 -9.42 -2.34
C GLN A 26 -0.16 -8.22 -2.92
N PHE A 27 0.46 -7.03 -2.90
CA PHE A 27 -0.15 -5.83 -3.47
C PHE A 27 -0.43 -5.99 -4.97
N ARG A 28 0.53 -6.52 -5.75
CA ARG A 28 0.36 -6.81 -7.17
C ARG A 28 -0.80 -7.77 -7.41
N ASP A 29 -0.85 -8.86 -6.64
CA ASP A 29 -1.85 -9.91 -6.82
C ASP A 29 -3.27 -9.40 -6.54
N ALA A 30 -3.40 -8.49 -5.56
CA ALA A 30 -4.67 -7.86 -5.23
C ALA A 30 -5.06 -6.71 -6.20
N SER A 31 -4.08 -6.00 -6.75
CA SER A 31 -4.33 -4.84 -7.62
C SER A 31 -4.39 -5.17 -9.11
N HIS A 32 -3.96 -6.39 -9.51
CA HIS A 32 -3.90 -6.88 -10.89
C HIS A 32 -3.13 -5.97 -11.87
N ILE A 33 -2.27 -5.08 -11.37
CA ILE A 33 -1.42 -4.20 -12.17
C ILE A 33 -0.03 -4.80 -12.38
N GLY A 34 0.64 -4.35 -13.43
CA GLY A 34 2.00 -4.78 -13.75
C GLY A 34 2.99 -4.41 -12.64
N ARG A 35 3.97 -5.30 -12.39
CA ARG A 35 4.95 -5.18 -11.29
C ARG A 35 5.64 -3.81 -11.24
N ASN A 36 6.03 -3.24 -12.38
CA ASN A 36 6.72 -1.95 -12.41
C ASN A 36 5.82 -0.83 -11.88
N LEU A 37 4.56 -0.82 -12.31
CA LEU A 37 3.58 0.15 -11.85
C LEU A 37 3.27 -0.03 -10.35
N CYS A 38 3.20 -1.27 -9.85
CA CYS A 38 3.06 -1.53 -8.41
C CYS A 38 4.18 -0.87 -7.61
N ILE A 39 5.43 -1.04 -8.05
CA ILE A 39 6.59 -0.50 -7.35
C ILE A 39 6.50 1.03 -7.31
N GLU A 40 6.22 1.68 -8.43
CA GLU A 40 6.09 3.14 -8.50
C GLU A 40 4.97 3.68 -7.60
N ILE A 41 3.79 3.02 -7.58
CA ILE A 41 2.68 3.40 -6.71
C ILE A 41 3.07 3.26 -5.24
N LEU A 42 3.70 2.15 -4.88
CA LEU A 42 4.10 1.90 -3.50
C LEU A 42 5.22 2.86 -3.06
N GLU A 43 6.17 3.20 -3.92
CA GLU A 43 7.17 4.23 -3.66
C GLU A 43 6.55 5.62 -3.51
N TYR A 44 5.52 5.93 -4.31
CA TYR A 44 4.72 7.13 -4.13
C TYR A 44 4.04 7.15 -2.76
N PHE A 45 3.44 6.04 -2.33
CA PHE A 45 2.81 5.91 -1.01
C PHE A 45 3.80 6.06 0.15
N ASP A 46 5.03 5.55 0.02
CA ASP A 46 6.08 5.82 1.02
C ASP A 46 6.40 7.31 1.08
N ARG A 47 6.58 7.93 -0.10
CA ARG A 47 7.03 9.33 -0.21
C ARG A 47 6.04 10.32 0.40
N ILE A 48 4.74 10.06 0.25
CA ILE A 48 3.68 10.89 0.86
C ILE A 48 3.39 10.51 2.31
N GLY A 49 4.05 9.48 2.85
CA GLY A 49 3.89 9.04 4.24
C GLY A 49 2.67 8.17 4.49
N PHE A 50 2.02 7.66 3.44
CA PHE A 50 0.88 6.74 3.56
C PHE A 50 1.34 5.35 4.03
N THR A 51 2.40 4.83 3.42
CA THR A 51 3.02 3.56 3.81
C THR A 51 4.46 3.76 4.29
N ARG A 52 5.03 2.72 4.90
CA ARG A 52 6.46 2.63 5.21
C ARG A 52 6.98 1.27 4.83
N ARG A 53 8.05 1.24 4.04
CA ARG A 53 8.80 0.03 3.76
C ARG A 53 9.74 -0.36 4.91
N ASP A 54 9.72 -1.64 5.28
CA ASP A 54 10.75 -2.31 6.07
C ASP A 54 11.16 -3.61 5.38
N GLY A 55 12.39 -3.66 4.89
CA GLY A 55 12.89 -4.76 4.07
C GLY A 55 12.00 -5.05 2.85
N ASN A 56 11.35 -6.22 2.86
CA ASN A 56 10.46 -6.71 1.81
C ASN A 56 8.97 -6.48 2.10
N THR A 57 8.66 -5.85 3.22
CA THR A 57 7.29 -5.61 3.72
C THR A 57 6.99 -4.12 3.80
N ARG A 58 5.71 -3.79 3.82
CA ARG A 58 5.19 -2.43 3.95
C ARG A 58 4.07 -2.38 4.97
N TYR A 59 4.04 -1.30 5.74
CA TYR A 59 3.04 -1.03 6.75
C TYR A 59 2.28 0.24 6.41
N VAL A 60 0.96 0.23 6.61
CA VAL A 60 0.15 1.45 6.54
C VAL A 60 0.42 2.27 7.80
N ARG A 61 0.81 3.54 7.63
CA ARG A 61 1.13 4.44 8.75
C ARG A 61 -0.04 5.28 9.20
N THR A 62 -0.98 5.54 8.30
CA THR A 62 -2.11 6.43 8.50
C THR A 62 -3.22 6.07 7.53
N GLU A 63 -4.46 6.43 7.87
CA GLU A 63 -5.61 6.28 7.00
C GLU A 63 -5.45 7.09 5.71
N LYS A 64 -5.96 6.56 4.59
CA LYS A 64 -6.00 7.21 3.27
C LYS A 64 -6.63 8.59 3.35
N LYS A 65 -7.64 8.77 4.21
CA LYS A 65 -8.32 10.06 4.41
C LYS A 65 -7.33 11.14 4.81
N ASN A 66 -6.38 10.85 5.69
CA ASN A 66 -5.40 11.85 6.17
C ASN A 66 -4.41 12.29 5.08
N ILE A 67 -4.22 11.48 4.04
CA ILE A 67 -3.28 11.76 2.95
C ILE A 67 -3.98 12.42 1.76
N PHE A 68 -5.19 11.95 1.44
CA PHE A 68 -5.85 12.29 0.18
C PHE A 68 -7.09 13.18 0.34
N SER A 69 -7.47 13.62 1.55
CA SER A 69 -8.64 14.48 1.78
C SER A 69 -8.45 15.95 1.38
N ARG A 70 -7.90 16.23 0.20
CA ARG A 70 -7.79 17.60 -0.31
C ARG A 70 -8.68 17.84 -1.52
#